data_AF-A0A820RK11-F1
#
_entry.id   AF-A0A820RK11-F1
#
_cell.length_a   1.000
_cell.length_b   1.000
_cell.length_c   1.000
_cell.angle_alpha   90.00
_cell.angle_beta   90.00
_cell.angle_gamma   90.00
#
_symmetry.space_group_name_H-M   'P 1'
#
loop_
_entity.id
_entity.type
_entity.pdbx_description
1 polymer ?
#
loop_
_entity_poly.entity_id
_entity_poly.type
_entity_poly.pdbx_seq_one_letter_code
_entity_poly.pdbx_strand_id
1 'polypeptide(L)'
;MITSSSDYVNIGNTHSNIGNVYRNRSDHDQALLAYSQVVSLFQEANDENHSKVTMFYNNIGNIYQIGKEYMKALGFYEKSLAIQKKYPPADHPDLSSSYNTIGAFYDLLSDYDLAL
;
A
#
# COMPACT_ATOMS: atom_id res chain seq x y z
N MET A 1 -19.97 17.72 5.26
CA MET A 1 -19.54 17.60 3.85
C MET A 1 -18.09 18.04 3.82
N ILE A 2 -17.16 17.11 3.60
CA ILE A 2 -15.73 17.41 3.51
C ILE A 2 -15.49 17.68 2.02
N THR A 3 -15.28 18.94 1.62
CA THR A 3 -15.40 19.36 0.20
C THR A 3 -14.14 20.00 -0.37
N SER A 4 -12.99 19.91 0.29
CA SER A 4 -11.73 20.44 -0.25
C SER A 4 -10.66 19.35 -0.37
N SER A 5 -9.84 19.41 -1.43
CA SER A 5 -8.68 18.52 -1.61
C SER A 5 -7.69 18.61 -0.45
N SER A 6 -7.59 19.77 0.21
CA SER A 6 -6.79 19.96 1.43
C SER A 6 -7.30 19.14 2.61
N ASP A 7 -8.60 18.93 2.73
CA ASP A 7 -9.15 18.11 3.81
C ASP A 7 -8.85 16.63 3.60
N TYR A 8 -8.97 16.13 2.36
CA TYR A 8 -8.59 14.76 2.00
C TYR A 8 -7.09 14.52 2.23
N VAL A 9 -6.24 15.49 1.89
CA VAL A 9 -4.79 15.43 2.14
C VAL A 9 -4.49 15.33 3.65
N ASN A 10 -5.15 16.13 4.48
CA ASN A 10 -4.96 16.16 5.93
C ASN A 10 -5.50 14.89 6.61
N ILE A 11 -6.66 14.39 6.18
CA ILE A 11 -7.24 13.13 6.65
C ILE A 11 -6.31 11.97 6.27
N GLY A 12 -5.82 11.93 5.03
CA GLY A 12 -4.86 10.91 4.58
C GLY A 12 -3.56 10.92 5.38
N ASN A 13 -3.00 12.09 5.69
CA ASN A 13 -1.81 12.21 6.54
C ASN A 13 -2.06 11.72 7.97
N THR A 14 -3.21 12.09 8.54
CA THR A 14 -3.58 11.71 9.91
C THR A 14 -3.75 10.21 10.05
N HIS A 15 -4.49 9.58 9.13
CA HIS A 15 -4.66 8.13 9.12
C HIS A 15 -3.37 7.37 8.75
N SER A 16 -2.47 7.95 7.96
CA SER A 16 -1.12 7.38 7.76
C SER A 16 -0.37 7.25 9.07
N ASN A 17 -0.39 8.31 9.87
CA ASN A 17 0.29 8.34 11.14
C ASN A 17 -0.35 7.36 12.14
N ILE A 18 -1.68 7.27 12.15
CA ILE A 18 -2.41 6.28 12.96
C ILE A 18 -2.03 4.84 12.55
N GLY A 19 -2.04 4.52 11.25
CA GLY A 19 -1.65 3.20 10.76
C GLY A 19 -0.20 2.86 11.09
N ASN A 20 0.72 3.84 11.03
CA ASN A 20 2.12 3.65 11.42
C ASN A 20 2.26 3.39 12.92
N VAL A 21 1.49 4.09 13.75
CA VAL A 21 1.45 3.86 15.21
C VAL A 21 0.95 2.45 15.52
N TYR A 22 -0.13 2.00 14.88
CA TYR A 22 -0.65 0.65 15.08
C TYR A 22 0.34 -0.42 14.58
N ARG A 23 0.98 -0.20 13.41
CA ARG A 23 2.05 -1.07 12.91
C ARG A 23 3.21 -1.18 13.92
N ASN A 24 3.65 -0.07 14.49
CA ASN A 24 4.73 -0.05 15.49
C ASN A 24 4.33 -0.74 16.80
N ARG A 25 3.03 -0.81 17.11
CA ARG A 25 2.47 -1.54 18.24
C ARG A 25 2.15 -3.00 17.93
N SER A 26 2.47 -3.48 16.72
CA SER A 26 2.09 -4.81 16.21
C SER A 26 0.58 -5.07 16.20
N ASP A 27 -0.23 -4.01 16.21
CA ASP A 27 -1.68 -4.08 16.07
C ASP A 27 -2.03 -4.04 14.57
N HIS A 28 -1.85 -5.18 13.92
CA HIS A 28 -1.93 -5.31 12.47
C HIS A 28 -3.35 -5.08 11.93
N ASP A 29 -4.38 -5.47 12.67
CA ASP A 29 -5.78 -5.30 12.26
C ASP A 29 -6.18 -3.83 12.21
N GLN A 30 -5.82 -3.06 13.24
CA GLN A 30 -6.10 -1.61 13.27
C GLN A 30 -5.30 -0.86 12.21
N ALA A 31 -4.05 -1.28 11.96
CA ALA A 31 -3.24 -0.70 10.90
C ALA A 31 -3.85 -0.96 9.51
N LEU A 32 -4.32 -2.19 9.24
CA LEU A 32 -5.01 -2.56 7.99
C LEU A 32 -6.29 -1.75 7.80
N LEU A 33 -7.10 -1.61 8.84
CA LEU A 33 -8.33 -0.81 8.79
C LEU A 33 -8.02 0.65 8.46
N ALA A 34 -7.06 1.26 9.16
CA ALA A 34 -6.69 2.65 8.96
C ALA A 34 -6.17 2.91 7.54
N TYR A 35 -5.29 2.06 7.01
CA TYR A 35 -4.78 2.23 5.64
C TYR A 35 -5.85 1.98 4.58
N SER A 36 -6.73 0.98 4.78
CA SER A 36 -7.78 0.66 3.81
C SER A 36 -8.82 1.79 3.71
N GLN A 37 -9.19 2.41 4.82
CA GLN A 37 -10.10 3.56 4.83
C GLN A 37 -9.54 4.73 4.00
N VAL A 38 -8.25 5.00 4.11
CA VAL A 38 -7.62 6.10 3.35
C VAL A 38 -7.60 5.80 1.86
N VAL A 39 -7.29 4.56 1.48
CA VAL A 39 -7.35 4.14 0.08
C VAL A 39 -8.77 4.36 -0.48
N SER A 40 -9.81 3.93 0.22
CA SER A 40 -11.20 4.15 -0.20
C SER A 40 -11.54 5.63 -0.32
N LEU A 41 -11.13 6.46 0.65
CA LEU A 41 -11.38 7.91 0.62
C LEU A 41 -10.75 8.57 -0.62
N PHE A 42 -9.50 8.25 -0.95
CA PHE A 42 -8.84 8.81 -2.14
C PHE A 42 -9.46 8.30 -3.45
N GLN A 43 -9.92 7.04 -3.47
CA GLN A 43 -10.65 6.50 -4.62
C GLN A 43 -12.01 7.19 -4.83
N GLU A 44 -12.78 7.41 -3.77
CA GLU A 44 -14.08 8.10 -3.81
C GLU A 44 -13.95 9.58 -4.21
N ALA A 45 -12.89 10.24 -3.73
CA ALA A 45 -12.62 11.64 -4.06
C ALA A 45 -12.17 11.84 -5.53
N ASN A 46 -11.90 10.76 -6.26
CA ASN A 46 -11.26 10.78 -7.58
C ASN A 46 -9.98 11.64 -7.58
N ASP A 47 -9.32 11.70 -6.42
CA ASP A 47 -8.17 12.56 -6.15
C ASP A 47 -6.91 11.82 -6.61
N GLU A 48 -6.19 12.45 -7.54
CA GLU A 48 -4.99 11.93 -8.18
C GLU A 48 -3.76 11.90 -7.24
N ASN A 49 -3.94 11.77 -5.92
CA ASN A 49 -2.89 11.57 -4.93
C ASN A 49 -2.26 10.16 -5.01
N HIS A 50 -1.84 9.80 -6.22
CA HIS A 50 -1.29 8.51 -6.61
C HIS A 50 -0.09 8.11 -5.76
N SER A 51 0.75 9.07 -5.34
CA SER A 51 1.89 8.81 -4.45
C SER A 51 1.45 8.29 -3.08
N LYS A 52 0.41 8.87 -2.47
CA LYS A 52 -0.09 8.42 -1.17
C LYS A 52 -0.77 7.07 -1.25
N VAL A 53 -1.64 6.86 -2.24
CA VAL A 53 -2.31 5.57 -2.46
C VAL A 53 -1.30 4.45 -2.67
N THR A 54 -0.24 4.71 -3.43
CA THR A 54 0.90 3.79 -3.63
C THR A 54 1.55 3.43 -2.29
N MET A 55 1.86 4.42 -1.45
CA MET A 55 2.45 4.20 -0.12
C MET A 55 1.56 3.33 0.77
N PHE A 56 0.24 3.55 0.78
CA PHE A 56 -0.67 2.75 1.59
C PHE A 56 -0.75 1.29 1.13
N TYR A 57 -0.80 1.05 -0.17
CA TYR A 57 -0.76 -0.32 -0.69
C TYR A 57 0.53 -1.05 -0.30
N ASN A 58 1.68 -0.37 -0.33
CA ASN A 58 2.94 -0.95 0.16
C ASN A 58 2.86 -1.28 1.67
N ASN A 59 2.29 -0.40 2.49
CA ASN A 59 2.16 -0.64 3.93
C ASN A 59 1.21 -1.80 4.26
N ILE A 60 0.11 -1.92 3.51
CA ILE A 60 -0.81 -3.06 3.62
C ILE A 60 -0.10 -4.37 3.21
N GLY A 61 0.65 -4.34 2.10
CA GLY A 61 1.46 -5.47 1.64
C GLY A 61 2.46 -5.93 2.71
N ASN A 62 3.17 -4.98 3.34
CA ASN A 62 4.11 -5.26 4.42
C ASN A 62 3.44 -5.93 5.63
N ILE A 63 2.23 -5.52 5.99
CA ILE A 63 1.50 -6.14 7.11
C ILE A 63 1.15 -7.60 6.79
N TYR A 64 0.61 -7.87 5.59
CA TYR A 64 0.31 -9.24 5.19
C TYR A 64 1.56 -10.10 5.08
N GLN A 65 2.69 -9.53 4.67
CA GLN A 65 3.99 -10.23 4.65
C GLN A 65 4.43 -10.64 6.05
N ILE A 66 4.30 -9.76 7.05
CA ILE A 66 4.58 -10.09 8.46
C ILE A 66 3.68 -11.23 8.95
N GLY A 67 2.40 -11.22 8.54
CA GLY A 67 1.43 -12.28 8.81
C GLY A 67 1.63 -13.57 8.00
N LYS A 68 2.66 -13.65 7.15
CA LYS A 68 2.92 -14.77 6.20
C LYS A 68 1.78 -15.02 5.20
N GLU A 69 0.90 -14.06 4.99
CA GLU A 69 -0.17 -14.12 4.01
C GLU A 69 0.34 -13.64 2.64
N TYR A 70 1.29 -14.40 2.07
CA TYR A 70 2.12 -13.93 0.97
C TYR A 70 1.34 -13.57 -0.30
N MET A 71 0.30 -14.34 -0.64
CA MET A 71 -0.55 -14.03 -1.81
C MET A 71 -1.30 -12.70 -1.64
N LYS A 72 -1.78 -12.39 -0.43
CA LYS A 72 -2.43 -11.10 -0.15
C LYS A 72 -1.42 -9.97 -0.26
N ALA A 73 -0.24 -10.14 0.34
CA ALA A 73 0.84 -9.16 0.27
C ALA A 73 1.22 -8.83 -1.18
N LEU A 74 1.43 -9.86 -2.01
CA LEU A 74 1.72 -9.71 -3.45
C LEU A 74 0.64 -8.90 -4.17
N GLY A 75 -0.64 -9.23 -3.98
CA GLY A 75 -1.73 -8.50 -4.63
C GLY A 75 -1.78 -7.01 -4.26
N PHE A 76 -1.33 -6.62 -3.06
CA PHE A 76 -1.21 -5.21 -2.68
C PHE A 76 0.03 -4.54 -3.27
N TYR A 77 1.18 -5.23 -3.34
CA TYR A 77 2.36 -4.72 -4.04
C TYR A 77 2.10 -4.53 -5.55
N GLU A 78 1.36 -5.42 -6.19
CA GLU A 78 0.96 -5.28 -7.59
C GLU A 78 0.05 -4.07 -7.83
N LYS A 79 -0.91 -3.81 -6.93
CA LYS A 79 -1.75 -2.59 -6.98
C LYS A 79 -0.91 -1.31 -6.85
N SER A 80 0.07 -1.31 -5.96
CA SER A 80 1.04 -0.21 -5.81
C SER A 80 1.83 0.00 -7.11
N LEU A 81 2.41 -1.07 -7.67
CA LEU A 81 3.16 -1.01 -8.92
C LEU A 81 2.31 -0.55 -10.10
N ALA A 82 1.05 -0.97 -10.19
CA ALA A 82 0.14 -0.55 -11.26
C ALA A 82 -0.07 0.97 -11.28
N ILE A 83 -0.18 1.59 -10.10
CA ILE A 83 -0.28 3.05 -9.96
C ILE A 83 1.04 3.71 -10.37
N GLN A 84 2.18 3.24 -9.87
CA GLN A 84 3.49 3.79 -10.22
C GLN A 84 3.80 3.70 -11.73
N LYS A 85 3.36 2.62 -12.39
CA LYS A 85 3.50 2.48 -13.86
C LYS A 85 2.64 3.48 -14.62
N LYS A 86 1.45 3.80 -14.10
CA LYS A 86 0.55 4.79 -14.71
C LYS A 86 1.02 6.23 -14.45
N TYR A 87 1.62 6.47 -13.28
CA TYR A 87 2.13 7.77 -12.84
C TYR A 87 3.57 7.62 -12.33
N PRO A 88 4.55 7.56 -13.24
CA PRO A 88 5.95 7.35 -12.87
C PRO A 88 6.41 8.46 -11.92
N PRO A 89 6.97 8.13 -10.75
CA PRO A 89 7.58 9.15 -9.89
C PRO A 89 8.74 9.80 -10.64
N ALA A 90 8.92 11.11 -10.46
CA ALA A 90 9.95 11.89 -11.15
C ALA A 90 11.37 11.36 -10.87
N ASP A 91 11.56 10.77 -9.69
CA ASP A 91 12.71 9.95 -9.34
C ASP A 91 12.29 8.47 -9.40
N HIS A 92 12.92 7.72 -10.30
CA HIS A 92 12.70 6.29 -10.53
C HIS A 92 13.16 5.26 -9.43
N PRO A 93 13.73 5.61 -8.24
CA PRO A 93 14.14 4.60 -7.25
C PRO A 93 13.03 3.68 -6.74
N ASP A 94 11.79 4.19 -6.68
CA ASP A 94 10.66 3.45 -6.10
C ASP A 94 10.20 2.28 -7.00
N LEU A 95 10.29 2.44 -8.33
CA LEU A 95 9.80 1.44 -9.27
C LEU A 95 10.68 0.17 -9.25
N SER A 96 12.01 0.35 -9.26
CA SER A 96 12.97 -0.76 -9.15
C SER A 96 12.82 -1.53 -7.84
N SER A 97 12.56 -0.82 -6.74
CA SER A 97 12.32 -1.45 -5.44
C SER A 97 11.04 -2.29 -5.46
N SER A 98 9.95 -1.78 -6.06
CA SER A 98 8.71 -2.55 -6.22
C SER A 98 8.91 -3.80 -7.08
N TYR A 99 9.63 -3.72 -8.19
CA TYR A 99 9.94 -4.90 -9.01
C TYR A 99 10.77 -5.94 -8.26
N ASN A 100 11.78 -5.52 -7.50
CA ASN A 100 12.60 -6.42 -6.70
C ASN A 100 11.76 -7.14 -5.62
N THR A 101 10.89 -6.40 -4.93
CA THR A 101 9.98 -6.99 -3.93
C THR A 101 9.05 -8.02 -4.56
N ILE A 102 8.43 -7.69 -5.69
CA ILE A 102 7.52 -8.61 -6.39
C ILE A 102 8.26 -9.85 -6.92
N GLY A 103 9.46 -9.67 -7.49
CA GLY A 103 10.31 -10.78 -7.93
C GLY A 103 10.65 -11.74 -6.80
N ALA A 104 11.08 -11.20 -5.64
CA ALA A 104 11.36 -12.01 -4.46
C ALA A 104 10.12 -12.78 -3.96
N PHE A 105 8.92 -12.24 -4.12
CA PHE A 105 7.67 -12.93 -3.80
C PHE A 105 7.36 -14.06 -4.78
N TYR A 106 7.59 -13.88 -6.08
CA TYR A 106 7.38 -14.95 -7.04
C TYR A 106 8.38 -16.09 -6.84
N ASP A 107 9.64 -15.79 -6.52
CA ASP A 107 10.65 -16.80 -6.17
C ASP A 107 10.21 -17.57 -4.93
N LEU A 108 9.79 -16.85 -3.87
CA LEU A 108 9.26 -17.45 -2.65
C LEU A 108 8.07 -18.38 -2.92
N LEU A 109 7.10 -17.95 -3.72
CA LEU A 109 5.90 -18.73 -4.03
C LEU A 109 6.20 -19.94 -4.93
N SER A 110 7.19 -19.82 -5.81
CA SER A 110 7.68 -20.93 -6.64
C SER A 110 8.39 -21.99 -5.80
N ASP A 111 9.20 -21.57 -4.81
CA ASP A 111 9.88 -22.48 -3.90
C ASP A 111 8.95 -23.19 -2.92
N TYR A 112 7.76 -22.63 -2.65
CA TYR A 112 6.76 -23.20 -1.73
C TYR A 112 5.64 -23.99 -2.42
N ASP A 113 5.67 -24.20 -3.74
CA ASP A 113 4.55 -24.78 -4.53
C ASP A 113 3.19 -24.11 -4.23
N LEU A 114 3.20 -22.86 -3.77
CA LEU A 114 2.00 -22.04 -3.52
C LEU A 114 1.57 -21.26 -4.75
N ALA A 115 2.35 -21.35 -5.83
CA ALA A 115 2.06 -20.74 -7.12
C ALA A 115 1.25 -21.69 -8.00
N LEU A 116 -0.02 -21.98 -7.66
CA LEU A 116 -1.00 -22.60 -8.57
C LEU A 116 -2.44 -22.33 -8.14
#